data_AF-A0A419HX42-F1
#
_entry.id   AF-A0A419HX42-F1
#
_cell.length_a   1.000
_cell.length_b   1.000
_cell.length_c   1.000
_cell.angle_alpha   90.00
_cell.angle_beta   90.00
_cell.angle_gamma   90.00
#
_symmetry.space_group_name_H-M   'P 1'
#
loop_
_entity.id
_entity.type
_entity.pdbx_description
1 polymer ?
#
loop_
_entity_poly.entity_id
_entity_poly.type
_entity_poly.pdbx_seq_one_letter_code
_entity_poly.pdbx_strand_id
1 'polypeptide(L)' 'MLVEAECPHRKGRMRFGHINERTLRISCPLHHSTFDLTTGERVSGPACRSLRVTELED' A
#
# COMPACT_ATOMS: atom_id res chain seq x y z
N MET A 1 5.04 11.23 -0.33
CA MET A 1 4.42 10.25 0.59
C MET A 1 5.43 9.19 0.98
N LEU A 2 5.53 8.87 2.26
CA LEU A 2 6.20 7.70 2.80
C LEU A 2 5.19 6.60 3.06
N VAL A 3 5.55 5.38 2.72
CA VAL A 3 4.67 4.20 2.84
C VAL A 3 5.38 3.15 3.69
N GLU A 4 4.63 2.46 4.55
CA GLU A 4 5.13 1.30 5.29
C GLU A 4 5.81 0.29 4.36
N ALA A 5 7.04 -0.11 4.69
CA ALA A 5 7.87 -0.94 3.82
C ALA A 5 7.33 -2.36 3.62
N GLU A 6 6.44 -2.82 4.49
CA GLU A 6 5.88 -4.17 4.52
C GLU A 6 4.36 -4.15 4.50
N CYS A 7 3.75 -4.96 3.64
CA CYS A 7 2.30 -5.15 3.61
C CYS A 7 1.80 -5.71 4.95
N PRO A 8 0.75 -5.13 5.55
CA PRO A 8 0.23 -5.58 6.84
C PRO A 8 -0.41 -6.98 6.82
N HIS A 9 -0.68 -7.54 5.64
CA HIS A 9 -1.23 -8.89 5.52
C HIS A 9 -0.21 -9.97 5.87
N ARG A 10 0.91 -10.04 5.13
CA ARG A 10 1.97 -11.07 5.29
C ARG A 10 3.36 -10.56 4.90
N LYS A 11 3.65 -9.30 5.24
CA LYS A 11 4.96 -8.67 5.13
C LYS A 11 5.57 -8.65 3.72
N GLY A 12 4.73 -8.66 2.68
CA GLY A 12 5.18 -8.42 1.31
C GLY A 12 5.93 -7.08 1.19
N ARG A 13 7.10 -7.09 0.58
CA ARG A 13 7.99 -5.91 0.52
C ARG A 13 7.42 -4.88 -0.46
N MET A 14 6.90 -3.76 0.06
CA MET A 14 6.17 -2.76 -0.74
C MET A 14 7.06 -2.03 -1.74
N ARG A 15 8.38 -2.01 -1.55
CA ARG A 15 9.35 -1.51 -2.54
C ARG A 15 9.33 -2.23 -3.89
N PHE A 16 8.72 -3.42 -3.97
CA PHE A 16 8.51 -4.16 -5.21
C PHE A 16 7.05 -4.14 -5.66
N GLY A 17 6.18 -3.38 -4.96
CA GLY A 17 4.79 -3.20 -5.35
C GLY A 17 4.64 -2.36 -6.61
N HIS A 18 3.48 -2.46 -7.23
CA HIS A 18 3.13 -1.66 -8.40
C HIS A 18 2.27 -0.46 -7.99
N ILE A 19 2.61 0.74 -8.46
CA ILE A 19 1.81 1.96 -8.26
C ILE A 19 0.94 2.21 -9.48
N ASN A 20 -0.36 2.36 -9.28
CA ASN A 20 -1.27 2.90 -10.26
C ASN A 20 -1.44 4.40 -10.03
N GLU A 21 -0.72 5.20 -10.80
CA GLU A 21 -0.68 6.67 -10.67
C GLU A 21 -2.02 7.34 -10.94
N ARG A 22 -2.87 6.73 -11.78
CA ARG A 22 -4.20 7.28 -12.11
C ARG A 22 -5.18 7.21 -10.94
N THR A 23 -5.05 6.17 -10.12
CA THR A 23 -5.94 5.91 -8.99
C THR A 23 -5.28 6.16 -7.65
N LEU A 24 -4.00 6.55 -7.64
CA LEU A 24 -3.16 6.68 -6.45
C LEU A 24 -3.24 5.46 -5.55
N ARG A 25 -3.03 4.27 -6.13
CA ARG A 25 -3.06 3.00 -5.40
C ARG A 25 -1.76 2.25 -5.53
N ILE A 26 -1.37 1.54 -4.48
CA ILE A 26 -0.26 0.60 -4.51
C ILE A 26 -0.76 -0.83 -4.31
N SER A 27 -0.24 -1.77 -5.11
CA SER A 27 -0.54 -3.20 -5.00
C SER A 27 0.65 -3.96 -4.40
N CYS A 28 0.39 -4.73 -3.35
CA CYS A 28 1.37 -5.62 -2.72
C CYS A 28 1.86 -6.67 -3.74
N PRO A 29 3.18 -6.90 -3.86
CA PRO A 29 3.72 -7.81 -4.88
C PRO A 29 3.44 -9.29 -4.59
N LEU A 30 3.11 -9.65 -3.35
CA LEU A 30 2.99 -11.06 -2.94
C LEU A 30 1.60 -11.64 -3.21
N HIS A 31 0.54 -10.89 -2.88
CA HIS A 31 -0.85 -11.37 -2.98
C HIS A 31 -1.80 -10.33 -3.60
N HIS A 32 -1.25 -9.25 -4.16
CA HIS A 32 -1.99 -8.22 -4.89
C HIS A 32 -3.07 -7.46 -4.09
N SER A 33 -3.03 -7.49 -2.75
CA SER A 33 -3.79 -6.53 -1.93
C SER A 33 -3.47 -5.11 -2.37
N THR A 34 -4.50 -4.30 -2.60
CA THR A 34 -4.35 -2.92 -3.08
C THR A 34 -4.77 -1.94 -2.00
N PHE A 35 -4.00 -0.88 -1.83
CA PHE A 35 -4.19 0.16 -0.83
C PHE A 35 -4.25 1.53 -1.48
N ASP A 36 -5.10 2.40 -0.97
CA ASP A 36 -5.13 3.82 -1.31
C ASP A 36 -3.88 4.52 -0.76
N LEU A 37 -3.15 5.26 -1.59
CA LEU A 37 -1.93 5.96 -1.16
C LEU A 37 -2.23 7.27 -0.43
N THR A 38 -3.45 7.77 -0.48
CA THR A 38 -3.86 8.99 0.24
C THR A 38 -4.24 8.67 1.67
N THR A 39 -4.96 7.55 1.88
CA THR A 39 -5.50 7.18 3.20
C THR A 39 -4.85 5.93 3.82
N GLY A 40 -4.19 5.11 3.00
CA GLY A 40 -3.69 3.80 3.42
C GLY A 40 -4.76 2.70 3.45
N GLU A 41 -6.02 3.02 3.21
CA GLU A 41 -7.12 2.07 3.31
C GLU A 41 -6.98 0.93 2.31
N ARG A 42 -7.32 -0.29 2.76
CA ARG A 42 -7.35 -1.47 1.89
C ARG A 42 -8.55 -1.37 0.95
N VAL A 43 -8.27 -1.29 -0.34
CA VAL A 43 -9.26 -1.26 -1.42
C VAL A 43 -9.65 -2.68 -1.84
N SER A 44 -8.69 -3.61 -1.92
CA SER A 44 -8.96 -4.98 -2.36
C SER A 44 -7.97 -6.00 -1.78
N GLY A 45 -8.28 -7.29 -1.94
CA GLY A 45 -7.49 -8.41 -1.45
C GLY A 45 -7.83 -8.82 0.00
N PRO A 46 -7.08 -9.77 0.57
CA PRO A 46 -7.34 -10.33 1.90
C PRO A 46 -7.52 -9.29 3.01
N ALA A 47 -8.40 -9.60 3.96
CA ALA A 47 -8.64 -8.74 5.12
C ALA A 47 -7.35 -8.55 5.92
N CYS A 48 -6.98 -7.28 6.13
CA CYS A 48 -5.89 -6.83 6.98
C CYS A 48 -6.11 -5.35 7.34
N ARG A 49 -5.31 -4.82 8.28
CA ARG A 49 -5.34 -3.39 8.60
C ARG A 49 -4.89 -2.53 7.42
N SER A 50 -5.17 -1.22 7.49
CA SER A 50 -4.64 -0.22 6.55
C SER A 50 -3.11 -0.22 6.52
N LEU A 51 -2.57 0.11 5.35
CA LEU A 51 -1.16 0.38 5.14
C LEU A 51 -0.85 1.77 5.70
N ARG A 52 0.22 1.94 6.49
CA ARG A 52 0.55 3.28 6.99
C ARG A 52 1.11 4.12 5.83
N VAL A 53 0.52 5.30 5.64
CA VAL A 53 1.00 6.32 4.71
C VAL A 53 1.15 7.65 5.45
N THR A 54 2.17 8.42 5.11
CA THR A 54 2.45 9.74 5.68
C THR A 54 2.91 10.67 4.57
N GLU A 55 2.55 11.94 4.62
CA GLU A 55 3.08 12.93 3.69
C GLU A 55 4.59 13.13 3.91
N LEU A 56 5.29 13.55 2.86
CA LEU A 56 6.64 14.08 3.02
C LEU A 56 6.46 15.56 3.27
N GLU A 57 6.86 16.04 4.43
CA GLU A 57 7.03 17.48 4.64
C GLU A 57 8.31 17.94 3.91
N ASP A 58 8.32 19.17 3.41
CA ASP A 58 9.45 19.78 2.68
C ASP A 58 10.65 20.07 3.61
#